data_AF-A0A1I4F4X6-F1
#
_entry.id   AF-A0A1I4F4X6-F1
#
_cell.length_a   1.000
_cell.length_b   1.000
_cell.length_c   1.000
_cell.angle_alpha   90.00
_cell.angle_beta   90.00
_cell.angle_gamma   90.00
#
_symmetry.space_group_name_H-M   'P 1'
#
loop_
_entity.id
_entity.type
_entity.pdbx_description
1 polymer ?
#
loop_
_entity_poly.entity_id
_entity_poly.type
_entity_poly.pdbx_seq_one_letter_code
_entity_poly.pdbx_strand_id
1 'polypeptide(L)'
;MTKKQRERLSMKNITQTSDEAAKATIADQGRKAAAGKKTQSIALIRKAMRKIEIDIERNGGLYPYAEGVISADEVVRRAGKSEGLLQKERHHVLRDEVNDWVDSVREAIASGRSVVRRKVSERVDLANKELKAIQQRWAEAELEYIETVNELAACKDRLAALELENARLRAVEQ
;
A
#
# COMPACT_ATOMS: atom_id res chain seq x y z
N MET A 1 -13.21 -81.37 10.23
CA MET A 1 -12.71 -80.17 10.92
C MET A 1 -12.92 -80.32 12.41
N THR A 2 -11.88 -80.16 13.23
CA THR A 2 -12.00 -80.28 14.69
C THR A 2 -12.56 -78.99 15.30
N LYS A 3 -13.25 -79.08 16.45
CA LYS A 3 -13.85 -77.94 17.17
C LYS A 3 -12.83 -76.79 17.39
N LYS A 4 -11.58 -77.17 17.68
CA LYS A 4 -10.41 -76.28 17.87
C LYS A 4 -9.98 -75.54 16.58
N GLN A 5 -10.20 -76.13 15.40
CA GLN A 5 -9.94 -75.46 14.12
C GLN A 5 -11.02 -74.41 13.80
N ARG A 6 -12.30 -74.67 14.15
CA ARG A 6 -13.39 -73.70 13.95
C ARG A 6 -13.25 -72.47 14.85
N GLU A 7 -12.87 -72.65 16.12
CA GLU A 7 -12.60 -71.51 17.04
C GLU A 7 -11.43 -70.64 16.57
N ARG A 8 -10.35 -71.25 16.08
CA ARG A 8 -9.19 -70.50 15.55
C ARG A 8 -9.51 -69.73 14.27
N LEU A 9 -10.35 -70.28 13.37
CA LEU A 9 -10.82 -69.55 12.19
C LEU A 9 -11.77 -68.41 12.55
N SER A 10 -12.66 -68.62 13.52
CA SER A 10 -13.56 -67.58 14.02
C SER A 10 -12.79 -66.41 14.66
N MET A 11 -11.82 -66.70 15.52
CA MET A 11 -10.99 -65.65 16.16
C MET A 11 -10.10 -64.90 15.16
N LYS A 12 -9.57 -65.58 14.13
CA LYS A 12 -8.80 -64.92 13.05
C LYS A 12 -9.67 -64.00 12.20
N ASN A 13 -10.89 -64.42 11.87
CA ASN A 13 -11.82 -63.57 11.13
C ASN A 13 -12.19 -62.32 11.94
N ILE A 14 -12.55 -62.47 13.22
CA ILE A 14 -12.90 -61.33 14.09
C ILE A 14 -11.76 -60.31 14.22
N THR A 15 -10.51 -60.79 14.36
CA THR A 15 -9.34 -59.89 14.42
C THR A 15 -9.08 -59.19 13.09
N GLN A 16 -9.17 -59.89 11.96
CA GLN A 16 -9.03 -59.28 10.63
C GLN A 16 -10.11 -58.24 10.35
N THR A 17 -11.38 -58.50 10.72
CA THR A 17 -12.46 -57.54 10.53
C THR A 17 -12.29 -56.30 11.42
N SER A 18 -11.74 -56.46 12.63
CA SER A 18 -11.47 -55.34 13.54
C SER A 18 -10.32 -54.44 13.05
N ASP A 19 -9.28 -55.02 12.46
CA ASP A 19 -8.16 -54.28 11.88
C ASP A 19 -8.57 -53.51 10.62
N GLU A 20 -9.44 -54.08 9.79
CA GLU A 20 -10.01 -53.38 8.63
C GLU A 20 -10.93 -52.23 9.03
N ALA A 21 -11.77 -52.41 10.05
CA ALA A 21 -12.61 -51.35 10.60
C ALA A 21 -11.80 -50.21 11.23
N ALA A 22 -10.70 -50.53 11.93
CA ALA A 22 -9.78 -49.52 12.47
C ALA A 22 -9.08 -48.74 11.35
N LYS A 23 -8.57 -49.42 10.31
CA LYS A 23 -7.97 -48.77 9.13
C LYS A 23 -8.96 -47.86 8.40
N ALA A 24 -10.21 -48.30 8.24
CA ALA A 24 -11.26 -47.50 7.60
C ALA A 24 -11.58 -46.21 8.41
N THR A 25 -11.58 -46.32 9.74
CA THR A 25 -11.83 -45.18 10.63
C THR A 25 -10.69 -44.16 10.61
N ILE A 26 -9.43 -44.62 10.61
CA ILE A 26 -8.25 -43.75 10.47
C ILE A 26 -8.26 -43.04 9.11
N ALA A 27 -8.59 -43.77 8.04
CA ALA A 27 -8.73 -43.18 6.71
C ALA A 27 -9.83 -42.11 6.66
N ASP A 28 -10.96 -42.34 7.33
CA ASP A 28 -12.06 -41.37 7.37
C ASP A 28 -11.71 -40.11 8.17
N GLN A 29 -11.08 -40.27 9.33
CA GLN A 29 -10.56 -39.15 10.12
C GLN A 29 -9.50 -38.35 9.33
N GLY A 30 -8.63 -39.03 8.59
CA GLY A 30 -7.65 -38.42 7.70
C GLY A 30 -8.31 -37.57 6.60
N ARG A 31 -9.37 -38.09 5.96
CA ARG A 31 -10.16 -37.34 4.96
C ARG A 31 -10.84 -36.12 5.56
N LYS A 32 -11.47 -36.24 6.73
CA LYS A 32 -12.11 -35.13 7.45
C LYS A 32 -11.11 -34.04 7.82
N ALA A 33 -9.95 -34.40 8.36
CA ALA A 33 -8.90 -33.45 8.69
C ALA A 33 -8.34 -32.75 7.44
N ALA A 34 -8.16 -33.47 6.34
CA ALA A 34 -7.71 -32.90 5.08
C ALA A 34 -8.74 -31.92 4.48
N ALA A 35 -10.03 -32.26 4.54
CA ALA A 35 -11.12 -31.37 4.12
C ALA A 35 -11.15 -30.08 4.97
N GLY A 36 -11.03 -30.20 6.30
CA GLY A 36 -10.95 -29.03 7.19
C GLY A 36 -9.79 -28.09 6.85
N LYS A 37 -8.59 -28.64 6.61
CA LYS A 37 -7.42 -27.85 6.19
C LYS A 37 -7.62 -27.16 4.83
N LYS A 38 -8.31 -27.82 3.89
CA LYS A 38 -8.66 -27.24 2.58
C LYS A 38 -9.56 -26.03 2.77
N THR A 39 -10.66 -26.18 3.51
CA THR A 39 -11.62 -25.09 3.78
C THR A 39 -10.95 -23.92 4.51
N GLN A 40 -10.12 -24.19 5.51
CA GLN A 40 -9.38 -23.15 6.22
C GLN A 40 -8.44 -22.38 5.29
N SER A 41 -7.76 -23.07 4.37
CA SER A 41 -6.85 -22.42 3.42
C SER A 41 -7.60 -21.51 2.45
N ILE A 42 -8.75 -21.95 1.94
CA ILE A 42 -9.65 -21.13 1.09
C ILE A 42 -10.09 -19.87 1.86
N ALA A 43 -10.53 -20.03 3.11
CA ALA A 43 -10.98 -18.90 3.93
C ALA A 43 -9.87 -17.85 4.16
N LEU A 44 -8.63 -18.30 4.38
CA LEU A 44 -7.48 -17.42 4.56
C LEU A 44 -7.11 -16.67 3.27
N ILE A 45 -7.17 -17.35 2.12
CA ILE A 45 -6.93 -16.73 0.80
C ILE A 45 -7.96 -15.64 0.52
N ARG A 46 -9.26 -15.94 0.68
CA ARG A 46 -10.33 -14.94 0.53
C ARG A 46 -10.22 -13.79 1.51
N LYS A 47 -9.76 -14.05 2.73
CA LYS A 47 -9.47 -12.99 3.71
C LYS A 47 -8.28 -12.12 3.26
N ALA A 48 -7.27 -12.70 2.62
CA ALA A 48 -6.15 -11.95 2.07
C ALA A 48 -6.58 -11.05 0.90
N MET A 49 -7.43 -11.55 0.00
CA MET A 49 -8.02 -10.75 -1.10
C MET A 49 -8.72 -9.50 -0.56
N ARG A 50 -9.61 -9.66 0.43
CA ARG A 50 -10.29 -8.52 1.08
C ARG A 50 -9.34 -7.54 1.76
N LYS A 51 -8.27 -8.03 2.39
CA LYS A 51 -7.24 -7.15 2.99
C LYS A 51 -6.52 -6.33 1.94
N ILE A 52 -6.23 -6.93 0.78
CA ILE A 52 -5.61 -6.25 -0.34
C ILE A 52 -6.54 -5.16 -0.87
N GLU A 53 -7.84 -5.43 -1.04
CA GLU A 53 -8.84 -4.41 -1.42
C GLU A 53 -8.85 -3.22 -0.47
N ILE A 54 -8.89 -3.48 0.85
CA ILE A 54 -8.83 -2.43 1.88
C ILE A 54 -7.53 -1.61 1.76
N ASP A 55 -6.40 -2.26 1.52
CA ASP A 55 -5.12 -1.58 1.38
C ASP A 55 -5.07 -0.73 0.10
N ILE A 56 -5.68 -1.17 -1.00
CA ILE A 56 -5.81 -0.38 -2.23
C ILE A 56 -6.66 0.86 -1.98
N GLU A 57 -7.82 0.70 -1.34
CA GLU A 57 -8.75 1.79 -1.05
C GLU A 57 -8.08 2.85 -0.15
N ARG A 58 -7.41 2.41 0.92
CA ARG A 58 -6.69 3.29 1.85
C ARG A 58 -5.57 4.09 1.19
N ASN A 59 -4.99 3.57 0.11
CA ASN A 59 -3.89 4.20 -0.62
C ASN A 59 -4.37 4.86 -1.93
N GLY A 60 -5.65 5.23 -1.99
CA GLY A 60 -6.19 6.03 -3.08
C GLY A 60 -6.26 5.30 -4.42
N GLY A 61 -6.46 3.97 -4.39
CA GLY A 61 -6.56 3.14 -5.59
C GLY A 61 -5.22 2.53 -6.04
N LEU A 62 -4.16 2.64 -5.23
CA LEU A 62 -2.87 2.02 -5.48
C LEU A 62 -2.57 0.95 -4.45
N TYR A 63 -2.01 -0.18 -4.89
CA TYR A 63 -1.52 -1.18 -3.96
C TYR A 63 -0.16 -0.73 -3.37
N PRO A 64 0.03 -0.68 -2.04
CA PRO A 64 1.24 -0.11 -1.44
C PRO A 64 2.44 -1.07 -1.39
N TYR A 65 2.24 -2.35 -1.69
CA TYR A 65 3.31 -3.36 -1.62
C TYR A 65 3.66 -3.88 -3.02
N ALA A 66 4.79 -4.59 -3.13
CA ALA A 66 5.24 -5.24 -4.37
C ALA A 66 5.21 -4.30 -5.59
N GLU A 67 5.66 -3.06 -5.40
CA GLU A 67 5.70 -2.03 -6.46
C GLU A 67 4.33 -1.73 -7.10
N GLY A 68 3.25 -1.99 -6.37
CA GLY A 68 1.88 -1.83 -6.84
C GLY A 68 1.39 -2.93 -7.77
N VAL A 69 2.15 -4.02 -7.91
CA VAL A 69 1.77 -5.19 -8.68
C VAL A 69 1.14 -6.23 -7.76
N ILE A 70 -0.03 -6.74 -8.16
CA ILE A 70 -0.70 -7.84 -7.49
C ILE A 70 -0.57 -9.07 -8.37
N SER A 71 -0.25 -10.22 -7.77
CA SER A 71 -0.17 -11.53 -8.41
C SER A 71 -0.85 -12.58 -7.54
N ALA A 72 -1.15 -13.76 -8.10
CA ALA A 72 -1.68 -14.88 -7.32
C ALA A 72 -0.74 -15.27 -6.17
N ASP A 73 0.58 -15.24 -6.41
CA ASP A 73 1.59 -15.53 -5.37
C ASP A 73 1.57 -14.49 -4.25
N GLU A 74 1.35 -13.21 -4.57
CA GLU A 74 1.20 -12.16 -3.55
C GLU A 74 -0.02 -12.40 -2.66
N VAL A 75 -1.15 -12.84 -3.24
CA VAL A 75 -2.35 -13.22 -2.47
C VAL A 75 -2.06 -14.39 -1.53
N VAL A 76 -1.36 -15.42 -2.03
CA VAL A 76 -0.99 -16.62 -1.27
C VAL A 76 -0.02 -16.27 -0.13
N ARG A 77 0.97 -15.41 -0.41
CA ARG A 77 1.92 -14.89 0.57
C ARG A 77 1.20 -14.11 1.68
N ARG A 78 0.28 -13.22 1.31
CA ARG A 78 -0.57 -12.45 2.26
C ARG A 78 -1.46 -13.35 3.12
N ALA A 79 -1.88 -14.50 2.61
CA ALA A 79 -2.62 -15.50 3.35
C ALA A 79 -1.74 -16.36 4.29
N GLY A 80 -0.42 -16.17 4.26
CA GLY A 80 0.54 -16.96 5.05
C GLY A 80 0.63 -18.41 4.58
N LYS A 81 0.51 -18.65 3.28
CA LYS A 81 0.58 -19.97 2.65
C LYS A 81 1.80 -20.07 1.74
N SER A 82 2.23 -21.30 1.45
CA SER A 82 3.31 -21.58 0.50
C SER A 82 2.86 -21.26 -0.93
N GLU A 83 3.72 -20.66 -1.75
CA GLU A 83 3.45 -20.29 -3.16
C GLU A 83 2.89 -21.47 -3.99
N GLY A 84 3.46 -22.66 -3.82
CA GLY A 84 2.99 -23.89 -4.48
C GLY A 84 1.61 -24.41 -4.02
N LEU A 85 0.84 -23.67 -3.21
CA LEU A 85 -0.49 -24.09 -2.75
C LEU A 85 -1.48 -24.15 -3.92
N LEU A 86 -1.52 -23.11 -4.75
CA LEU A 86 -2.46 -23.01 -5.89
C LEU A 86 -2.06 -23.91 -7.06
N GLN A 87 -0.81 -24.36 -7.10
CA GLN A 87 -0.33 -25.30 -8.12
C GLN A 87 -0.85 -26.74 -7.90
N LYS A 88 -1.45 -27.03 -6.75
CA LYS A 88 -1.99 -28.37 -6.46
C LYS A 88 -3.36 -28.53 -7.10
N GLU A 89 -3.55 -29.62 -7.84
CA GLU A 89 -4.77 -29.92 -8.63
C GLU A 89 -6.08 -29.77 -7.83
N ARG A 90 -6.08 -30.17 -6.56
CA ARG A 90 -7.24 -30.05 -5.66
C ARG A 90 -7.71 -28.61 -5.40
N HIS A 91 -6.93 -27.61 -5.81
CA HIS A 91 -7.19 -26.18 -5.65
C HIS A 91 -7.37 -25.46 -7.01
N HIS A 92 -7.56 -26.15 -8.14
CA HIS A 92 -7.75 -25.51 -9.45
C HIS A 92 -8.87 -24.45 -9.44
N VAL A 93 -10.05 -24.78 -8.88
CA VAL A 93 -11.16 -23.81 -8.76
C VAL A 93 -10.74 -22.55 -7.98
N LEU A 94 -9.97 -22.70 -6.91
CA LEU A 94 -9.48 -21.57 -6.12
C LEU A 94 -8.42 -20.77 -6.88
N ARG A 95 -7.56 -21.46 -7.65
CA ARG A 95 -6.55 -20.81 -8.50
C ARG A 95 -7.23 -19.94 -9.54
N ASP A 96 -8.26 -20.46 -10.19
CA ASP A 96 -9.01 -19.74 -11.22
C ASP A 96 -9.75 -18.53 -10.59
N GLU A 97 -10.42 -18.73 -9.44
CA GLU A 97 -11.03 -17.64 -8.64
C GLU A 97 -10.02 -16.54 -8.27
N VAL A 98 -8.82 -16.91 -7.85
CA VAL A 98 -7.77 -15.94 -7.48
C VAL A 98 -7.26 -15.21 -8.72
N ASN A 99 -7.03 -15.90 -9.84
CA ASN A 99 -6.55 -15.28 -11.07
C ASN A 99 -7.56 -14.27 -11.63
N ASP A 100 -8.84 -14.66 -11.73
CA ASP A 100 -9.92 -13.78 -12.20
C ASP A 100 -10.01 -12.52 -11.34
N TRP A 101 -9.90 -12.69 -10.01
CA TRP A 101 -9.87 -11.57 -9.09
C TRP A 101 -8.62 -10.70 -9.27
N VAL A 102 -7.43 -11.28 -9.41
CA VAL A 102 -6.18 -10.54 -9.61
C VAL A 102 -6.28 -9.67 -10.87
N ASP A 103 -6.83 -10.20 -11.95
CA ASP A 103 -6.97 -9.45 -13.20
C ASP A 103 -7.98 -8.30 -13.05
N SER A 104 -9.12 -8.54 -12.40
CA SER A 104 -10.10 -7.47 -12.10
C SER A 104 -9.50 -6.33 -11.27
N VAL A 105 -8.66 -6.65 -10.28
CA VAL A 105 -8.04 -5.66 -9.41
C VAL A 105 -6.92 -4.92 -10.14
N ARG A 106 -6.16 -5.59 -11.02
CA ARG A 106 -5.13 -4.96 -11.84
C ARG A 106 -5.72 -3.89 -12.75
N GLU A 107 -6.86 -4.18 -13.38
CA GLU A 107 -7.59 -3.21 -14.19
C GLU A 107 -8.06 -2.02 -13.35
N ALA A 108 -8.60 -2.28 -12.15
CA ALA A 108 -9.01 -1.22 -11.23
C ALA A 108 -7.82 -0.33 -10.82
N ILE A 109 -6.68 -0.91 -10.46
CA ILE A 109 -5.46 -0.16 -10.09
C ILE A 109 -4.92 0.64 -11.28
N ALA A 110 -4.92 0.08 -12.49
CA ALA A 110 -4.48 0.79 -13.69
C ALA A 110 -5.32 2.06 -13.92
N SER A 111 -6.64 1.96 -13.74
CA SER A 111 -7.54 3.13 -13.79
C SER A 111 -7.22 4.14 -12.69
N GLY A 112 -7.00 3.69 -11.45
CA GLY A 112 -6.63 4.52 -10.31
C GLY A 112 -5.29 5.24 -10.45
N ARG A 113 -4.29 4.60 -11.05
CA ARG A 113 -2.95 5.17 -11.28
C ARG A 113 -3.00 6.45 -12.10
N SER A 114 -3.84 6.49 -13.13
CA SER A 114 -4.02 7.70 -13.96
C SER A 114 -4.59 8.87 -13.14
N VAL A 115 -5.56 8.59 -12.28
CA VAL A 115 -6.22 9.57 -11.41
C VAL A 115 -5.25 10.08 -10.35
N VAL A 116 -4.49 9.19 -9.72
CA VAL A 116 -3.48 9.58 -8.72
C VAL A 116 -2.39 10.41 -9.37
N ARG A 117 -1.85 10.01 -10.53
CA ARG A 117 -0.86 10.80 -11.25
C ARG A 117 -1.36 12.21 -11.55
N ARG A 118 -2.61 12.33 -12.03
CA ARG A 118 -3.23 13.63 -12.27
C ARG A 118 -3.30 14.48 -10.99
N LYS A 119 -3.81 13.92 -9.88
CA LYS A 119 -3.90 14.63 -8.60
C LYS A 119 -2.55 15.06 -8.05
N VAL A 120 -1.52 14.22 -8.20
CA VAL A 120 -0.15 14.55 -7.79
C VAL A 120 0.41 15.66 -8.66
N SER A 121 0.24 15.59 -9.99
CA SER A 121 0.64 16.66 -10.90
C SER A 121 -0.06 17.97 -10.57
N GLU A 122 -1.38 17.97 -10.34
CA GLU A 122 -2.14 19.16 -9.94
C GLU A 122 -1.59 19.79 -8.65
N ARG A 123 -1.23 18.97 -7.65
CA ARG A 123 -0.63 19.46 -6.39
C ARG A 123 0.75 20.06 -6.60
N VAL A 124 1.58 19.40 -7.41
CA VAL A 124 2.92 19.90 -7.76
C VAL A 124 2.82 21.21 -8.53
N ASP A 125 1.89 21.30 -9.48
CA ASP A 125 1.66 22.51 -10.27
C ASP A 125 1.17 23.67 -9.40
N LEU A 126 0.29 23.40 -8.42
CA LEU A 126 -0.15 24.40 -7.45
C LEU A 126 1.01 24.88 -6.58
N ALA A 127 1.79 23.97 -6.00
CA ALA A 127 2.95 24.33 -5.19
C ALA A 127 3.99 25.13 -5.99
N ASN A 128 4.22 24.78 -7.25
CA ASN A 128 5.10 25.53 -8.14
C ASN A 128 4.57 26.95 -8.44
N LYS A 129 3.25 27.12 -8.57
CA LYS A 129 2.64 28.45 -8.72
C LYS A 129 2.82 29.29 -7.46
N GLU A 130 2.59 28.71 -6.29
CA GLU A 130 2.79 29.38 -5.00
C GLU A 130 4.25 29.79 -4.81
N LEU A 131 5.20 28.89 -5.11
CA LEU A 131 6.62 29.18 -5.02
C LEU A 131 7.02 30.34 -5.95
N LYS A 132 6.54 30.35 -7.20
CA LYS A 132 6.78 31.45 -8.14
C LYS A 132 6.21 32.77 -7.62
N ALA A 133 5.01 32.75 -7.02
CA ALA A 133 4.42 33.95 -6.44
C ALA A 133 5.25 34.49 -5.26
N ILE A 134 5.78 33.60 -4.41
CA ILE A 134 6.68 33.99 -3.32
C ILE A 134 7.97 34.61 -3.86
N GLN A 135 8.58 33.98 -4.87
CA GLN A 135 9.80 34.49 -5.51
C GLN A 135 9.58 35.88 -6.11
N GLN A 136 8.46 36.09 -6.80
CA GLN A 136 8.10 37.38 -7.37
C GLN A 136 7.94 38.45 -6.29
N ARG A 137 7.18 38.16 -5.23
CA ARG A 137 6.97 39.10 -4.11
C ARG A 137 8.28 39.44 -3.39
N TRP A 138 9.18 38.48 -3.26
CA TRP A 138 10.49 38.72 -2.67
C TRP A 138 11.35 39.63 -3.56
N ALA A 139 11.34 39.42 -4.87
CA ALA A 139 12.05 40.31 -5.81
C ALA A 139 11.49 41.74 -5.78
N GLU A 140 10.16 41.90 -5.71
CA GLU A 140 9.51 43.21 -5.57
C GLU A 140 9.90 43.91 -4.26
N ALA A 141 9.87 43.18 -3.13
CA ALA A 141 10.26 43.72 -1.83
C ALA A 141 11.75 44.12 -1.78
N GLU A 142 12.63 43.37 -2.45
CA GLU A 142 14.05 43.71 -2.55
C GLU A 142 14.27 45.00 -3.34
N LEU A 143 13.53 45.19 -4.44
CA LEU A 143 13.58 46.43 -5.22
C LEU A 143 13.09 47.63 -4.39
N GLU A 144 11.96 47.51 -3.70
CA GLU A 144 11.42 48.54 -2.82
C GLU A 144 12.40 48.88 -1.68
N TYR A 145 13.07 47.86 -1.12
CA TYR A 145 14.11 48.08 -0.12
C TYR A 145 15.29 48.90 -0.67
N ILE A 146 15.79 48.58 -1.85
CA ILE A 146 16.88 49.33 -2.49
C ILE A 146 16.44 50.78 -2.77
N GLU A 147 15.23 50.99 -3.29
CA GLU A 147 14.67 52.32 -3.55
C GLU A 147 14.59 53.15 -2.28
N THR A 148 14.00 52.61 -1.21
CA THR A 148 13.87 53.32 0.07
C THR A 148 15.23 53.64 0.72
N VAL A 149 16.22 52.76 0.58
CA VAL A 149 17.60 53.02 1.04
C VAL A 149 18.23 54.18 0.27
N ASN A 150 18.04 54.21 -1.06
CA ASN A 150 18.56 55.30 -1.90
C ASN A 150 17.87 56.65 -1.58
N GLU A 151 16.56 56.65 -1.39
CA GLU A 151 15.81 57.85 -0.99
C GLU A 151 16.24 58.36 0.39
N LEU A 152 16.47 57.45 1.34
CA LEU A 152 16.97 57.81 2.66
C LEU A 152 18.36 58.44 2.58
N ALA A 153 19.26 57.91 1.74
CA ALA A 153 20.58 58.48 1.51
C ALA A 153 20.46 59.90 0.91
N ALA A 154 19.66 60.08 -0.13
CA ALA A 154 19.43 61.39 -0.75
C ALA A 154 18.83 62.41 0.22
N CYS A 155 17.87 62.00 1.06
CA CYS A 155 17.30 62.84 2.10
C CYS A 155 18.34 63.26 3.14
N LYS A 156 19.21 62.34 3.57
CA LYS A 156 20.31 62.65 4.51
C LYS A 156 21.29 63.65 3.92
N ASP A 157 21.68 63.47 2.66
CA ASP A 157 22.59 64.40 1.97
C ASP A 157 21.97 65.80 1.87
N ARG A 158 20.69 65.88 1.52
CA ARG A 158 19.95 67.15 1.47
C ARG A 158 19.85 67.83 2.82
N LEU A 159 19.60 67.06 3.89
CA LEU A 159 19.52 67.57 5.26
C LEU A 159 20.89 68.14 5.68
N ALA A 160 21.98 67.42 5.44
CA ALA A 160 23.32 67.90 5.73
C ALA A 160 23.66 69.20 4.98
N ALA A 161 23.28 69.30 3.70
CA ALA A 161 23.48 70.52 2.91
C ALA A 161 22.68 71.72 3.46
N LEU A 162 21.43 71.50 3.87
CA LEU A 162 20.59 72.54 4.46
C LEU A 162 21.07 72.96 5.86
N GLU A 163 21.61 72.04 6.66
CA GLU A 163 22.22 72.36 7.94
C GLU A 163 23.47 73.22 7.78
N LEU A 164 24.32 72.90 6.80
CA LEU A 164 25.50 73.70 6.46
C LEU A 164 25.12 75.11 6.01
N GLU A 165 24.12 75.25 5.14
CA GLU A 165 23.67 76.56 4.67
C GLU A 165 23.02 77.38 5.80
N ASN A 166 22.20 76.76 6.65
CA ASN A 166 21.64 77.44 7.82
C ASN A 166 22.73 77.93 8.77
N ALA A 167 23.78 77.12 8.99
CA ALA A 167 24.93 77.52 9.80
C ALA A 167 25.66 78.73 9.17
N ARG A 168 25.84 78.72 7.85
CA ARG A 168 26.45 79.84 7.10
C ARG A 168 25.62 81.12 7.22
N LEU A 169 24.31 81.05 7.02
CA LEU A 169 23.42 82.22 7.10
C LEU A 169 23.39 82.82 8.51
N ARG A 170 23.30 81.97 9.55
CA ARG A 170 23.34 82.42 10.95
C ARG A 170 24.65 83.09 11.34
N ALA A 171 25.76 82.70 10.72
CA ALA A 171 27.06 83.33 10.96
C ALA A 171 27.20 84.71 10.27
N VAL A 172 26.38 85.02 9.26
CA VAL A 172 26.37 86.33 8.57
C VAL A 172 25.47 87.34 9.31
N GLU A 173 24.47 86.86 10.06
CA GLU A 173 23.55 87.71 10.83
C GLU A 173 24.08 88.13 12.22
N GLN A 174 25.22 87.59 12.66
CA GLN A 174 25.91 87.93 13.91
C GLN A 174 27.04 88.92 13.68
#